data_AF-A0A952JZX8-F1
#
_entry.id   AF-A0A952JZX8-F1
#
_cell.length_a   1.000
_cell.length_b   1.000
_cell.length_c   1.000
_cell.angle_alpha   90.00
_cell.angle_beta   90.00
_cell.angle_gamma   90.00
#
_symmetry.space_group_name_H-M   'P 1'
#
loop_
_entity.id
_entity.type
_entity.pdbx_description
1 polymer ?
#
loop_
_entity_poly.entity_id
_entity_poly.type
_entity_poly.pdbx_seq_one_letter_code
_entity_poly.pdbx_strand_id
1 'polypeptide(L)' 'RVEGRVSIERILDRLAGITISEEKHGPIDARRYTYEPTFILRGLTELNIEFTPAG' A
#
# COMPACT_ATOMS: atom_id res chain seq x y z
N ARG A 1 -1.32 -18.99 7.73
CA ARG A 1 -1.69 -17.62 7.30
C ARG A 1 -2.41 -16.89 8.43
N VAL A 2 -1.67 -16.46 9.45
CA VAL A 2 -2.23 -15.66 10.57
C VAL A 2 -1.65 -14.25 10.54
N GLU A 3 -0.36 -14.13 10.21
CA GLU A 3 0.37 -12.87 10.13
C GLU A 3 -0.29 -11.83 9.21
N GLY A 4 -0.62 -12.20 7.96
CA GLY A 4 -1.25 -11.26 7.03
C GLY A 4 -2.62 -10.76 7.51
N ARG A 5 -3.42 -11.62 8.16
CA ARG A 5 -4.75 -11.26 8.65
C ARG A 5 -4.64 -10.29 9.83
N VAL A 6 -3.84 -10.63 10.84
CA VAL A 6 -3.68 -9.82 12.05
C VAL A 6 -3.04 -8.47 11.73
N SER A 7 -2.08 -8.42 10.81
CA SER A 7 -1.47 -7.17 10.36
C SER A 7 -2.48 -6.27 9.63
N ILE A 8 -3.28 -6.82 8.72
CA ILE A 8 -4.29 -6.04 8.00
C ILE A 8 -5.40 -5.57 8.95
N GLU A 9 -5.92 -6.43 9.82
CA GLU A 9 -6.94 -6.06 10.81
C GLU A 9 -6.47 -4.90 11.69
N ARG A 10 -5.26 -4.99 12.27
CA ARG A 10 -4.70 -3.92 13.10
C ARG A 10 -4.40 -2.62 12.35
N ILE A 11 -4.03 -2.71 11.07
CA ILE A 11 -3.80 -1.54 10.23
C ILE A 11 -5.14 -0.86 9.95
N LEU A 12 -6.16 -1.61 9.55
CA LEU A 12 -7.49 -1.07 9.25
C LEU A 12 -8.19 -0.52 10.50
N ASP A 13 -7.98 -1.11 11.67
CA ASP A 13 -8.51 -0.60 12.94
C ASP A 13 -7.96 0.80 13.29
N ARG A 14 -6.75 1.13 12.84
CA ARG A 14 -6.02 2.35 13.22
C ARG A 14 -5.92 3.39 12.11
N LEU A 15 -6.25 3.03 10.88
CA LEU A 15 -6.11 3.89 9.70
C LEU A 15 -7.47 4.04 9.02
N ALA A 16 -7.93 5.28 8.86
CA ALA A 16 -9.08 5.65 8.06
C ALA A 16 -8.64 6.29 6.74
N GLY A 17 -9.50 6.22 5.71
CA GLY A 17 -9.29 6.94 4.45
C GLY A 17 -7.99 6.57 3.73
N ILE A 18 -7.63 5.28 3.69
CA ILE A 18 -6.40 4.81 3.05
C ILE A 18 -6.48 5.05 1.55
N THR A 19 -5.55 5.84 1.02
CA THR A 19 -5.40 6.13 -0.42
C THR A 19 -3.95 5.94 -0.85
N ILE A 20 -3.72 5.81 -2.16
CA ILE A 20 -2.37 5.76 -2.72
C ILE A 20 -1.90 7.19 -2.97
N SER A 21 -0.68 7.51 -2.53
CA SER A 21 -0.13 8.86 -2.69
C SER A 21 -0.01 9.23 -4.17
N GLU A 22 -0.73 10.25 -4.61
CA GLU A 22 -0.66 10.73 -6.00
C GLU A 22 0.68 11.39 -6.31
N GLU A 23 1.35 11.98 -5.31
CA GLU A 23 2.68 12.56 -5.47
C GLU A 23 3.71 11.51 -5.91
N LYS A 24 3.73 10.36 -5.22
CA LYS A 24 4.70 9.29 -5.49
C LYS A 24 4.27 8.38 -6.62
N HIS A 25 2.98 8.07 -6.71
CA HIS A 25 2.48 7.06 -7.64
C HIS A 25 1.68 7.64 -8.81
N GLY A 26 1.53 8.95 -8.98
CA GLY A 26 0.69 9.53 -10.03
C GLY A 26 -0.81 9.41 -9.73
N PRO A 27 -1.69 9.98 -10.57
CA PRO A 27 -3.13 10.05 -10.30
C PRO A 27 -3.79 8.68 -10.32
N ILE A 28 -5.01 8.58 -9.77
CA ILE A 28 -5.75 7.33 -9.64
C ILE A 28 -5.91 6.52 -10.93
N ASP A 29 -6.01 7.20 -12.08
CA ASP A 29 -6.18 6.62 -13.41
C ASP A 29 -4.86 6.30 -14.12
N ALA A 30 -3.72 6.81 -13.63
CA ALA A 30 -2.40 6.62 -14.23
C ALA A 30 -1.33 6.29 -13.17
N ARG A 31 -1.61 5.29 -12.33
CA ARG A 31 -0.68 4.87 -11.27
C ARG A 31 0.62 4.29 -11.85
N ARG A 32 1.74 4.74 -11.29
CA ARG A 32 3.11 4.29 -11.59
C ARG A 32 3.62 3.47 -10.42
N TYR A 33 3.78 2.18 -10.67
CA TYR A 33 4.31 1.22 -9.71
C TYR A 33 5.60 0.62 -10.23
N THR A 34 6.61 0.60 -9.37
CA THR A 34 7.89 -0.06 -9.66
C THR A 34 7.86 -1.44 -9.03
N TYR A 35 8.13 -2.45 -9.85
CA TYR A 35 8.22 -3.83 -9.40
C TYR A 35 9.68 -4.26 -9.34
N GLU A 36 9.96 -5.22 -8.47
CA GLU A 36 11.25 -5.89 -8.42
C GLU A 36 11.62 -6.42 -9.81
N PRO A 37 12.84 -6.13 -10.33
CA PRO A 37 13.26 -6.53 -11.67
C PRO A 37 13.70 -8.00 -11.70
N THR A 38 12.87 -8.89 -11.15
CA THR A 38 13.14 -10.33 -11.09
C THR A 38 12.01 -11.11 -11.75
N PHE A 39 12.34 -12.27 -12.31
CA PHE A 39 11.34 -13.17 -12.89
C PHE A 39 10.67 -14.10 -11.86
N ILE A 40 11.21 -14.16 -10.64
CA ILE A 40 10.78 -15.09 -9.59
C ILE A 40 9.70 -14.45 -8.70
N LEU A 41 9.84 -13.15 -8.39
CA LEU A 41 8.99 -12.46 -7.44
C LEU A 41 8.30 -11.27 -8.09
N ARG A 42 6.99 -11.15 -7.86
CA ARG A 42 6.21 -9.95 -8.18
C ARG A 42 5.95 -9.17 -6.88
N GLY A 43 6.94 -8.40 -6.46
CA GLY A 43 6.85 -7.46 -5.35
C GLY A 43 6.93 -6.03 -5.84
N LEU A 44 6.19 -5.11 -5.21
CA LEU A 44 6.43 -3.69 -5.36
C LEU A 44 7.71 -3.32 -4.62
N THR A 45 8.57 -2.51 -5.22
CA THR A 45 9.77 -2.00 -4.55
C THR A 45 9.38 -1.04 -3.43
N GLU A 46 8.30 -0.28 -3.63
CA GLU A 46 7.74 0.67 -2.65
C GLU A 46 6.23 0.86 -2.87
N LEU A 47 5.51 1.13 -1.79
CA LEU A 47 4.10 1.51 -1.81
C LEU A 47 3.86 2.61 -0.77
N ASN A 48 3.70 3.85 -1.24
CA ASN A 48 3.43 5.02 -0.42
C ASN A 48 1.93 5.26 -0.36
N ILE A 49 1.38 5.22 0.85
CA ILE A 49 -0.03 5.45 1.12
C ILE A 49 -0.23 6.71 1.94
N GLU A 50 -1.36 7.36 1.73
CA GLU A 50 -1.86 8.44 2.56
C GLU A 50 -3.02 7.89 3.40
N PHE A 51 -3.10 8.30 4.65
CA PHE A 51 -4.15 7.85 5.56
C PHE A 51 -4.43 8.91 6.63
N THR A 52 -5.61 8.84 7.21
CA THR A 52 -5.98 9.58 8.42
C THR A 52 -5.84 8.64 9.62
N PRO A 53 -5.13 9.04 10.70
CA PRO A 53 -5.13 8.26 11.93
C PRO A 53 -6.55 8.11 12.49
N ALA A 54 -7.03 6.87 12.66
CA ALA A 54 -8.23 6.57 13.43
C ALA A 54 -7.79 6.43 14.89
N GLY A 55 -8.17 7.41 15.72
CA GLY A 55 -7.95 7.44 17.16
C GLY A 55 -9.16 6.92 17.92
#